data_AF-A0A423G4V4-F1
#
_entry.id   AF-A0A423G4V4-F1
#
_cell.length_a   1.000
_cell.length_b   1.000
_cell.length_c   1.000
_cell.angle_alpha   90.00
_cell.angle_beta   90.00
_cell.angle_gamma   90.00
#
_symmetry.space_group_name_H-M   'P 1'
#
loop_
_entity.id
_entity.type
_entity.pdbx_description
1 polymer ?
#
loop_
_entity_poly.entity_id
_entity_poly.type
_entity_poly.pdbx_seq_one_letter_code
_entity_poly.pdbx_strand_id
1 'polypeptide(L)' 'MRKPYCLTDDDLFDLERVRDSLALVHALAQQADHPGLYTPQMLAGFLDRICTDLESVIRSANSNSRRI' A
#
# COMPACT_ATOMS: atom_id res chain seq x y z
N MET A 1 0.50 -21.45 13.28
CA MET A 1 1.76 -21.27 12.50
C MET A 1 2.14 -19.80 12.60
N ARG A 2 3.37 -19.47 13.03
CA ARG A 2 3.85 -18.07 13.10
C ARG A 2 3.99 -17.55 11.67
N LYS A 3 3.14 -16.62 11.26
CA LYS A 3 3.24 -15.96 9.95
C LYS A 3 4.52 -15.11 9.90
N PRO A 4 5.19 -15.00 8.75
CA PRO A 4 6.38 -14.17 8.62
C PRO A 4 6.07 -12.72 9.06
N TYR A 5 7.02 -12.07 9.72
CA TYR A 5 6.97 -10.68 10.21
C TYR A 5 6.08 -10.36 11.43
N CYS A 6 5.52 -11.35 12.14
CA CYS A 6 4.64 -11.10 13.30
C CYS A 6 3.45 -10.18 12.95
N LEU A 7 2.95 -10.27 11.73
CA LEU A 7 1.78 -9.53 11.26
C LEU A 7 0.50 -10.31 11.57
N THR A 8 -0.58 -9.59 11.87
CA THR A 8 -1.93 -10.16 11.95
C THR A 8 -2.49 -10.44 10.56
N ASP A 9 -3.63 -11.14 10.49
CA ASP A 9 -4.30 -11.45 9.21
C ASP A 9 -4.77 -10.17 8.51
N ASP A 10 -5.24 -9.19 9.30
CA ASP A 10 -5.64 -7.88 8.81
C ASP A 10 -4.44 -7.09 8.27
N ASP A 11 -3.29 -7.14 8.96
CA ASP A 11 -2.08 -6.47 8.48
C ASP A 11 -1.55 -7.07 7.17
N LEU A 12 -1.69 -8.39 7.02
CA LEU A 12 -1.29 -9.09 5.80
C LEU A 12 -2.21 -8.72 4.64
N PHE A 13 -3.51 -8.60 4.91
CA PHE A 13 -4.49 -8.10 3.94
C PHE A 13 -4.21 -6.65 3.52
N ASP A 14 -3.90 -5.77 4.48
CA ASP A 14 -3.50 -4.39 4.20
C ASP A 14 -2.20 -4.34 3.37
N LEU A 15 -1.22 -5.22 3.65
CA LEU A 15 0.02 -5.32 2.88
C LEU A 15 -0.23 -5.78 1.43
N GLU A 16 -1.09 -6.78 1.24
CA GLU A 16 -1.50 -7.26 -0.09
C GLU A 16 -2.22 -6.17 -0.87
N ARG A 17 -3.11 -5.41 -0.20
CA ARG A 17 -3.81 -4.27 -0.79
C ARG A 17 -2.86 -3.15 -1.20
N VAL A 18 -1.83 -2.85 -0.40
CA VAL A 18 -0.77 -1.89 -0.74
C VAL A 18 -0.03 -2.35 -1.99
N ARG A 19 0.36 -3.63 -2.06
CA ARG A 19 1.06 -4.21 -3.21
C ARG A 19 0.24 -4.07 -4.49
N ASP A 20 -1.05 -4.40 -4.43
CA ASP A 20 -1.94 -4.33 -5.58
C ASP A 20 -2.17 -2.87 -6.03
N SER A 21 -2.27 -1.94 -5.08
CA SER A 21 -2.38 -0.51 -5.35
C SER A 21 -1.10 0.06 -6.00
N LEU A 22 0.08 -0.40 -5.58
CA LEU A 22 1.35 -0.04 -6.21
C LEU A 22 1.43 -0.56 -7.66
N ALA A 23 0.98 -1.80 -7.90
CA ALA A 23 0.94 -2.36 -9.25
C ALA A 23 0.03 -1.54 -10.18
N LEU A 24 -1.12 -1.08 -9.68
CA LEU A 24 -2.04 -0.21 -10.41
C LEU A 24 -1.40 1.15 -10.74
N VAL A 25 -0.77 1.80 -9.75
CA VAL A 25 -0.09 3.10 -9.95
C VAL A 25 1.05 2.96 -10.95
N HIS A 26 1.83 1.87 -10.89
CA HIS A 26 2.88 1.60 -11.86
C HIS A 26 2.32 1.41 -13.28
N ALA A 27 1.23 0.66 -13.44
CA ALA A 27 0.57 0.50 -14.74
C ALA A 27 0.06 1.84 -15.29
N LEU A 28 -0.54 2.69 -14.45
CA LEU A 28 -0.97 4.03 -14.82
C LEU A 28 0.22 4.90 -15.24
N ALA A 29 1.30 4.90 -14.47
CA ALA A 29 2.52 5.65 -14.80
C ALA A 29 3.16 5.18 -16.13
N GLN A 30 3.08 3.89 -16.46
CA GLN A 30 3.53 3.38 -17.77
C GLN A 30 2.67 3.87 -18.93
N GLN A 31 1.42 4.28 -18.66
CA GLN A 31 0.53 4.88 -19.64
C GLN A 31 0.64 6.41 -19.70
N ALA A 32 1.66 7.02 -19.07
CA ALA A 32 1.90 8.47 -19.07
C ALA A 32 2.01 9.09 -20.48
N ASP A 33 2.41 8.31 -21.49
CA ASP A 33 2.47 8.74 -22.89
C ASP A 33 1.09 8.93 -23.55
N HIS A 34 0.01 8.57 -22.85
CA HIS A 34 -1.37 8.78 -23.30
C HIS A 34 -2.01 9.95 -22.54
N PRO A 35 -1.93 11.19 -23.08
CA PRO A 35 -2.56 12.35 -22.45
C PRO A 35 -4.08 12.16 -22.40
N GLY A 36 -4.62 11.94 -21.20
CA GLY A 36 -6.07 11.79 -20.94
C GLY A 36 -6.47 10.61 -20.05
N LEU A 37 -5.56 9.67 -19.78
CA LEU A 37 -5.88 8.46 -19.02
C LEU A 37 -5.98 8.69 -17.50
N TYR A 38 -5.26 9.67 -16.97
CA TYR A 38 -5.35 10.09 -15.58
C TYR A 38 -4.84 11.53 -15.43
N THR A 39 -5.29 12.21 -14.37
CA THR A 39 -4.77 13.53 -14.01
C THR A 39 -3.65 13.40 -12.97
N PRO A 40 -2.70 14.35 -12.90
CA PRO A 40 -1.70 14.38 -11.83
C PRO A 40 -2.31 14.35 -10.43
N GLN A 41 -3.50 14.94 -10.24
CA GLN A 41 -4.24 14.95 -8.98
C GLN A 41 -4.77 13.56 -8.61
N MET A 42 -5.24 12.79 -9.59
CA MET A 42 -5.62 11.39 -9.35
C MET A 42 -4.42 10.56 -8.90
N LEU A 43 -3.27 10.71 -9.57
CA LEU A 43 -2.04 10.00 -9.19
C LEU A 43 -1.62 10.36 -7.75
N ALA A 44 -1.66 11.64 -7.39
CA ALA A 44 -1.37 12.09 -6.03
C ALA A 44 -2.33 11.47 -5.01
N GLY A 45 -3.63 11.40 -5.30
CA GLY A 45 -4.62 10.76 -4.43
C GLY A 45 -4.41 9.25 -4.26
N PHE A 46 -3.98 8.55 -5.32
CA PHE A 46 -3.63 7.12 -5.21
C PHE A 46 -2.39 6.92 -4.32
N LEU A 47 -1.37 7.75 -4.48
CA LEU A 47 -0.17 7.70 -3.65
C LEU A 47 -0.47 8.01 -2.17
N ASP A 48 -1.34 8.98 -1.89
CA ASP A 48 -1.77 9.32 -0.53
C ASP A 48 -2.50 8.16 0.16
N ARG A 49 -3.36 7.45 -0.58
CA ARG A 49 -4.04 6.24 -0.10
C ARG A 49 -3.03 5.12 0.23
N ILE A 50 -2.05 4.89 -0.64
CA ILE A 50 -1.00 3.89 -0.44
C ILE A 50 -0.17 4.22 0.81
N CYS A 51 0.19 5.49 1.02
CA CYS A 51 0.89 5.93 2.23
C CYS A 51 0.06 5.65 3.49
N THR A 52 -1.25 5.94 3.48
CA THR A 52 -2.14 5.69 4.62
C THR A 52 -2.22 4.20 4.97
N ASP A 53 -2.38 3.33 3.98
CA ASP A 53 -2.45 1.89 4.19
C ASP A 53 -1.09 1.34 4.70
N LEU A 54 0.04 1.83 4.17
CA LEU A 54 1.39 1.49 4.66
C LEU A 54 1.63 1.94 6.10
N GLU A 55 1.20 3.14 6.48
CA GLU A 55 1.31 3.62 7.85
C GLU A 55 0.53 2.74 8.83
N SER A 56 -0.64 2.21 8.42
CA SER A 56 -1.43 1.26 9.20
C SER A 56 -0.61 0.01 9.52
N VAL A 57 -0.03 -0.60 8.48
CA VAL A 57 0.82 -1.78 8.60
C VAL A 57 2.04 -1.51 9.48
N ILE A 58 2.74 -0.38 9.27
CA ILE A 58 3.93 -0.01 10.07
C ILE A 58 3.56 0.17 11.55
N ARG A 59 2.44 0.87 11.84
CA ARG A 59 1.95 1.02 13.21
C ARG A 59 1.64 -0.33 13.84
N SER A 60 0.99 -1.22 13.12
CA SER A 60 0.66 -2.55 13.64
C SER A 60 1.90 -3.40 13.89
N ALA A 61 2.85 -3.43 12.95
CA ALA A 61 4.13 -4.12 13.09
C ALA A 61 4.93 -3.62 14.31
N ASN A 62 4.99 -2.30 14.52
CA ASN A 62 5.64 -1.68 15.67
C ASN A 62 4.91 -1.95 17.00
N SER A 63 3.58 -2.03 16.96
CA SER A 63 2.75 -2.37 18.12
C SER A 63 2.94 -3.83 18.54
N ASN A 64 3.06 -4.73 17.57
CA ASN A 64 3.34 -6.14 17.82
C ASN A 64 4.78 -6.36 18.27
N SER A 65 5.75 -5.60 17.76
CA SER A 65 7.15 -5.65 18.23
C SER A 65 7.32 -5.25 19.69
N ARG A 66 6.42 -4.44 20.27
CA ARG A 66 6.44 -4.08 21.70
C ARG A 66 5.85 -5.14 22.63
N ARG A 67 5.20 -6.17 22.08
CA ARG A 67 4.58 -7.27 22.84
C ARG A 67 5.43 -8.55 22.91
N ILE A 68 6.63 -8.55 22.32
CA ILE A 68 7.56 -9.69 22.29
C ILE A 68 8.73 -9.45 23.24
#